data_AF-A0A3D4AZI3-F1
#
_entry.id   AF-A0A3D4AZI3-F1
#
_cell.length_a   1.000
_cell.length_b   1.000
_cell.length_c   1.000
_cell.angle_alpha   90.00
_cell.angle_beta   90.00
_cell.angle_gamma   90.00
#
_symmetry.space_group_name_H-M   'P 1'
#
loop_
_entity.id
_entity.type
_entity.pdbx_description
1 polymer ?
#
loop_
_entity_poly.entity_id
_entity_poly.type
_entity_poly.pdbx_seq_one_letter_code
_entity_poly.pdbx_strand_id
1 'polypeptide(L)'
;ETYVRAKTADAILDASHKVDRALRGAAMAMGCRVEIETVPGNLPLRNDPVLAEVFRDNAARLFGKASYRDYGHSGGSTDAGDLSQFMPLLHPMMTGAAGTHHQ
;
A
#
# COMPACT_ATOMS: atom_id res chain seq x y z
N GLU A 1 19.62 -1.89 -1.74
CA GLU A 1 18.31 -1.91 -1.07
C GLU A 1 17.24 -2.01 -2.14
N THR A 2 16.25 -2.89 -1.95
CA THR A 2 15.18 -3.17 -2.92
C THR A 2 13.85 -3.22 -2.18
N TYR A 3 12.79 -2.70 -2.80
CA TYR A 3 11.45 -2.68 -2.22
C TYR A 3 10.49 -3.53 -3.06
N VAL A 4 9.63 -4.30 -2.39
CA VAL A 4 8.55 -5.06 -3.03
C VAL A 4 7.22 -4.48 -2.54
N ARG A 5 6.38 -4.04 -3.48
CA ARG A 5 5.04 -3.52 -3.21
C ARG A 5 4.04 -4.24 -4.11
N ALA A 6 2.89 -4.62 -3.55
CA ALA A 6 1.78 -5.17 -4.31
C ALA A 6 0.43 -4.90 -3.61
N LYS A 7 -0.66 -5.10 -4.36
CA LYS A 7 -2.03 -4.83 -3.89
C LYS A 7 -2.50 -5.75 -2.76
N THR A 8 -1.96 -6.95 -2.65
CA THR A 8 -2.37 -7.97 -1.66
C THR A 8 -1.15 -8.57 -0.96
N ALA A 9 -1.34 -9.08 0.25
CA ALA A 9 -0.26 -9.75 1.00
C ALA A 9 0.32 -10.93 0.21
N ASP A 10 -0.54 -11.75 -0.40
CA ASP A 10 -0.08 -12.88 -1.23
C ASP A 10 0.77 -12.43 -2.41
N ALA A 11 0.42 -11.32 -3.05
CA ALA A 11 1.19 -10.76 -4.16
C ALA A 11 2.53 -10.18 -3.69
N ILE A 12 2.60 -9.62 -2.48
CA ILE A 12 3.86 -9.17 -1.87
C ILE A 12 4.78 -10.38 -1.66
N LEU A 13 4.27 -11.46 -1.06
CA LEU A 13 5.03 -12.67 -0.80
C LEU A 13 5.52 -13.32 -2.11
N ASP A 14 4.64 -13.49 -3.09
CA ASP A 14 4.99 -14.04 -4.41
C ASP A 14 6.08 -13.22 -5.10
N ALA A 15 5.95 -11.89 -5.12
CA ALA A 15 6.95 -11.00 -5.69
C ALA A 15 8.29 -11.06 -4.92
N SER A 16 8.26 -11.09 -3.58
CA SER A 16 9.45 -11.24 -2.75
C SER A 16 10.20 -12.52 -3.07
N HIS A 17 9.49 -13.65 -3.15
CA HIS A 17 10.10 -14.94 -3.51
C HIS A 17 10.74 -14.92 -4.90
N LYS A 18 10.14 -14.22 -5.87
CA LYS A 18 10.70 -14.06 -7.22
C LYS A 18 11.98 -13.23 -7.21
N VAL A 19 12.01 -12.14 -6.44
CA VAL A 19 13.21 -11.29 -6.28
C VAL A 19 14.34 -12.10 -5.63
N ASP A 20 14.07 -12.79 -4.53
CA ASP A 20 15.08 -13.60 -3.83
C ASP A 20 15.66 -14.69 -4.72
N ARG A 21 14.80 -15.37 -5.49
CA ARG A 21 15.22 -16.39 -6.45
C ARG A 21 16.13 -15.81 -7.55
N ALA A 22 15.80 -14.63 -8.07
CA ALA A 22 16.62 -13.97 -9.08
C ALA A 22 18.00 -13.57 -8.53
N LEU A 23 18.05 -13.01 -7.32
CA LEU A 23 19.30 -12.62 -6.66
C LEU A 23 20.21 -13.83 -6.40
N ARG A 24 19.64 -14.94 -5.90
CA ARG A 24 20.38 -16.20 -5.68
C ARG A 24 20.90 -16.78 -7.00
N GLY A 25 20.08 -16.78 -8.05
CA GLY A 25 20.48 -17.26 -9.38
C GLY A 25 21.65 -16.45 -9.96
N ALA A 26 21.62 -15.13 -9.82
CA ALA A 26 22.71 -14.25 -10.25
C ALA A 26 24.01 -14.51 -9.47
N ALA A 27 23.92 -14.65 -8.14
CA ALA A 27 25.09 -14.95 -7.32
C ALA A 27 25.76 -16.29 -7.71
N MET A 28 24.94 -17.33 -7.94
CA MET A 28 25.43 -18.62 -8.43
C MET A 28 26.15 -18.50 -9.78
N ALA A 29 25.57 -17.79 -10.74
CA ALA A 29 26.15 -17.59 -12.07
C ALA A 29 27.51 -16.87 -12.02
N MET A 30 27.68 -15.97 -11.04
CA MET A 30 28.91 -15.20 -10.84
C MET A 30 29.93 -15.88 -9.93
N GLY A 31 29.64 -17.08 -9.40
CA GLY A 31 30.51 -17.75 -8.42
C GLY A 31 30.63 -17.02 -7.07
N CYS A 32 29.62 -16.22 -6.73
CA CYS A 32 29.56 -15.40 -5.51
C CYS A 32 28.53 -15.95 -4.52
N ARG A 33 28.55 -15.41 -3.29
CA ARG A 33 27.48 -15.60 -2.30
C ARG A 33 26.62 -14.35 -2.22
N VAL A 34 25.35 -14.52 -1.91
CA VAL A 34 24.43 -13.42 -1.59
C VAL A 34 23.79 -13.68 -0.24
N GLU A 35 23.76 -12.64 0.60
CA GLU A 35 23.00 -12.60 1.83
C GLU A 35 21.76 -11.75 1.57
N ILE A 36 20.60 -12.29 1.93
CA ILE A 36 19.31 -11.64 1.71
C ILE A 36 18.62 -11.54 3.07
N GLU A 37 18.37 -10.31 3.49
CA GLU A 37 17.57 -9.99 4.67
C GLU A 37 16.28 -9.31 4.18
N THR A 38 15.15 -9.96 4.43
CA THR A 38 13.83 -9.43 4.06
C THR A 38 13.12 -8.97 5.32
N VAL A 39 12.88 -7.65 5.40
CA VAL A 39 12.12 -7.03 6.49
C VAL A 39 10.70 -6.68 6.02
N PRO A 40 9.68 -6.81 6.87
CA PRO A 40 8.31 -6.41 6.51
C PRO A 40 8.21 -4.91 6.23
N GLY A 41 7.52 -4.54 5.15
CA GLY A 41 7.03 -3.18 4.91
C GLY A 41 5.59 -3.01 5.38
N ASN A 42 4.96 -1.87 5.07
CA ASN A 42 3.54 -1.66 5.37
C ASN A 42 2.64 -2.61 4.56
N LEU A 43 1.60 -3.12 5.21
CA LEU A 43 0.60 -3.98 4.58
C LEU A 43 -0.35 -3.20 3.68
N PRO A 44 -1.01 -3.86 2.70
CA PRO A 44 -1.97 -3.20 1.82
C PRO A 44 -3.15 -2.61 2.59
N LEU A 45 -3.46 -1.34 2.33
CA LEU A 45 -4.59 -0.65 2.94
C LEU A 45 -5.93 -1.33 2.61
N ARG A 46 -6.68 -1.68 3.65
CA ARG A 46 -8.03 -2.24 3.57
C ARG A 46 -9.05 -1.31 4.22
N ASN A 47 -9.57 -0.36 3.44
CA ASN A 47 -10.59 0.56 3.93
C ASN A 47 -11.90 -0.18 4.27
N ASP A 48 -12.43 0.11 5.45
CA ASP A 48 -13.71 -0.39 5.92
C ASP A 48 -14.86 0.26 5.13
N PRO A 49 -15.75 -0.53 4.50
CA PRO A 49 -16.80 0.00 3.64
C PRO A 49 -17.88 0.78 4.41
N VAL A 50 -18.14 0.44 5.68
CA VAL A 50 -19.13 1.13 6.52
C VAL A 50 -18.60 2.50 6.92
N LEU A 51 -17.33 2.58 7.32
CA LEU A 51 -16.69 3.86 7.60
C LEU A 51 -16.59 4.73 6.33
N ALA A 52 -16.32 4.13 5.17
CA ALA A 52 -16.30 4.84 3.89
C ALA A 52 -17.66 5.48 3.57
N GLU A 53 -18.76 4.78 3.83
CA GLU A 53 -20.12 5.31 3.70
C GLU A 53 -20.39 6.47 4.65
N VAL A 54 -20.04 6.33 5.93
CA VAL A 54 -20.15 7.41 6.92
C VAL A 54 -19.35 8.65 6.49
N PHE A 55 -18.14 8.46 5.98
CA PHE A 55 -17.32 9.56 5.48
C PHE A 55 -17.95 10.23 4.25
N ARG A 56 -18.43 9.46 3.28
CA ARG A 56 -19.09 9.97 2.08
C ARG A 56 -20.31 10.83 2.42
N ASP A 57 -21.16 10.36 3.33
CA ASP A 57 -22.39 11.07 3.69
C ASP A 57 -22.08 12.39 4.42
N ASN A 58 -21.07 12.38 5.30
CA ASN A 58 -20.60 13.59 5.97
C ASN A 58 -19.94 14.58 4.99
N ALA A 59 -19.08 14.11 4.10
CA ALA A 59 -18.45 14.94 3.07
C ALA A 59 -19.51 15.58 2.16
N ALA A 60 -20.52 14.81 1.74
CA ALA A 60 -21.62 15.32 0.94
C ALA A 60 -22.44 16.40 1.68
N ARG A 61 -22.64 16.26 2.99
CA ARG A 61 -23.35 17.26 3.80
C ARG A 61 -22.55 18.55 4.00
N LEU A 62 -21.23 18.45 4.16
CA LEU A 62 -20.36 19.59 4.44
C LEU A 62 -19.92 20.33 3.17
N PHE A 63 -19.65 19.60 2.09
CA PHE A 63 -18.98 20.14 0.90
C PHE A 63 -19.79 19.90 -0.40
N GLY A 64 -20.97 19.29 -0.29
CA GLY A 64 -21.85 18.96 -1.42
C GLY A 64 -21.51 17.60 -2.05
N LYS A 65 -22.50 16.97 -2.69
CA LYS A 65 -22.39 15.60 -3.24
C LYS A 65 -21.26 15.41 -4.27
N ALA A 66 -20.88 16.47 -4.98
CA ALA A 66 -19.83 16.43 -5.99
C ALA A 66 -18.40 16.48 -5.43
N SER A 67 -18.24 16.72 -4.12
CA SER A 67 -16.94 16.86 -3.46
C SER A 67 -16.28 15.52 -3.09
N TYR A 68 -17.01 14.41 -3.20
CA TYR A 68 -16.53 13.07 -2.89
C TYR A 68 -16.23 12.29 -4.18
N ARG A 69 -15.17 11.48 -4.14
CA ARG A 69 -14.89 10.46 -5.16
C ARG A 69 -14.18 9.27 -4.56
N ASP A 70 -14.44 8.09 -5.12
CA ASP A 70 -13.64 6.91 -4.87
C ASP A 70 -12.30 6.98 -5.62
N TYR A 71 -11.25 6.52 -4.95
CA TYR A 71 -9.95 6.34 -5.57
C TYR A 71 -9.71 4.85 -5.82
N GLY A 72 -9.16 4.54 -7.00
CA GLY A 72 -8.62 3.21 -7.26
C GLY A 72 -7.39 2.92 -6.38
N HIS A 73 -6.84 1.72 -6.54
CA HIS A 73 -5.59 1.35 -5.89
C HIS A 73 -4.44 2.30 -6.31
N SER A 74 -3.63 2.73 -5.35
CA SER A 74 -2.43 3.54 -5.56
C SER A 74 -1.19 2.84 -5.01
N GLY A 75 -0.01 3.24 -5.45
CA GLY A 75 1.28 2.67 -5.03
C GLY A 75 1.86 3.26 -3.73
N GLY A 76 1.10 4.14 -3.06
CA GLY A 76 1.49 4.72 -1.77
C GLY A 76 1.36 3.71 -0.64
N SER A 77 2.15 3.91 0.42
CA SER A 77 2.14 3.08 1.63
C SER A 77 2.06 3.96 2.87
N THR A 78 1.31 3.51 3.87
CA THR A 78 1.13 4.20 5.16
C THR A 78 1.00 3.16 6.27
N ASP A 79 1.31 3.54 7.51
CA ASP A 79 1.06 2.73 8.72
C ASP A 79 -0.41 2.31 8.88
N ALA A 80 -1.35 3.10 8.37
CA ALA A 80 -2.78 2.76 8.33
C ALA A 80 -3.06 1.42 7.61
N GLY A 81 -2.16 0.98 6.72
CA GLY A 81 -2.24 -0.34 6.09
C GLY A 81 -2.17 -1.48 7.10
N ASP A 82 -1.27 -1.38 8.08
CA ASP A 82 -1.10 -2.37 9.14
C ASP A 82 -2.29 -2.36 10.10
N LEU A 83 -2.74 -1.15 10.48
CA LEU A 83 -3.91 -0.97 11.34
C LEU A 83 -5.19 -1.56 10.73
N SER A 84 -5.35 -1.39 9.41
CA SER A 84 -6.53 -1.88 8.67
C SER A 84 -6.66 -3.41 8.63
N GLN A 85 -5.62 -4.15 9.00
CA GLN A 85 -5.67 -5.61 9.07
C GLN A 85 -6.42 -6.11 10.32
N PHE A 86 -6.33 -5.39 11.44
CA PHE A 86 -6.82 -5.87 12.73
C PHE A 86 -8.09 -5.16 13.21
N MET A 87 -8.40 -3.97 12.72
CA MET A 87 -9.59 -3.21 13.12
C MET A 87 -10.24 -2.48 11.94
N PRO A 88 -11.54 -2.15 12.04
CA PRO A 88 -12.17 -1.22 11.10
C PRO A 88 -11.38 0.08 11.02
N LEU A 89 -10.98 0.46 9.81
CA LEU A 89 -10.19 1.67 9.55
C LEU A 89 -10.60 2.27 8.21
N LEU A 90 -10.60 3.60 8.15
CA LEU A 90 -10.68 4.35 6.91
C LEU A 90 -9.50 5.33 6.85
N HIS A 91 -8.79 5.36 5.73
CA HIS A 91 -7.76 6.35 5.44
C HIS A 91 -8.21 7.27 4.29
N PRO A 92 -9.02 8.31 4.57
CA PRO A 92 -9.51 9.22 3.53
C PRO A 92 -8.42 10.21 3.13
N MET A 93 -8.41 10.57 1.85
CA MET A 93 -7.52 11.60 1.31
C MET A 93 -8.29 12.92 1.18
N MET A 94 -7.76 13.98 1.80
CA MET A 94 -8.29 15.34 1.67
C MET A 94 -7.28 16.21 0.92
N THR A 95 -7.75 16.96 -0.06
CA THR A 95 -6.90 17.91 -0.79
C THR A 95 -6.72 19.19 0.03
N GLY A 96 -5.48 19.62 0.23
CA GLY A 96 -5.17 20.90 0.88
C GLY A 96 -3.99 21.64 0.26
N ALA A 97 -3.35 21.06 -0.75
CA ALA A 97 -2.19 21.62 -1.44
C ALA A 97 -2.17 21.16 -2.91
N ALA A 98 -1.45 21.91 -3.76
CA ALA A 98 -1.24 21.59 -5.17
C ALA A 98 0.24 21.31 -5.44
N GLY A 99 0.52 20.43 -6.40
CA GLY A 99 1.89 20.05 -6.80
C GLY A 99 2.10 18.53 -6.76
N THR A 100 3.34 18.11 -7.00
CA THR A 100 3.73 16.70 -6.94
C THR A 100 3.97 16.30 -5.49
N HIS A 101 3.28 15.26 -5.04
CA HIS A 101 3.57 14.65 -3.73
C HIS A 101 4.99 14.07 -3.72
N HIS A 102 5.74 14.29 -2.63
CA HIS A 102 7.00 13.60 -2.39
C HIS A 102 6.68 12.13 -2.04
N GLN A 103 6.54 11.29 -3.07
CA GLN A 103 6.17 9.87 -2.97
C GLN A 103 7.38 8.96 -3.21
#